data_AF-A0A3G8WJI6-F1
#
_entry.id   AF-A0A3G8WJI6-F1
#
_cell.length_a   1.000
_cell.length_b   1.000
_cell.length_c   1.000
_cell.angle_alpha   90.00
_cell.angle_beta   90.00
_cell.angle_gamma   90.00
#
_symmetry.space_group_name_H-M   'P 1'
#
loop_
_entity.id
_entity.type
_entity.pdbx_description
1 polymer ?
#
loop_
_entity_poly.entity_id
_entity_poly.type
_entity_poly.pdbx_seq_one_letter_code
_entity_poly.pdbx_strand_id
1 'polypeptide(L)'
;MQNNFLNHLVFSKEKPSTYVIKKTDKIQQIAVGLGEKTLLKKHITPVPTNLVMVKGSIFFKINGEENLFRKEILLISLWIQNTR
;
A
#
# COMPACT_ATOMS: atom_id res chain seq x y z
N MET A 1 -6.27 19.63 -13.98
CA MET A 1 -5.25 19.44 -12.93
C MET A 1 -5.12 17.94 -12.66
N GLN A 2 -3.91 17.38 -12.78
CA GLN A 2 -3.67 15.96 -12.60
C GLN A 2 -3.63 15.66 -11.09
N ASN A 3 -4.54 14.81 -10.61
CA ASN A 3 -4.76 14.56 -9.19
C ASN A 3 -3.63 13.68 -8.63
N ASN A 4 -2.68 14.26 -7.89
CA ASN A 4 -1.55 13.54 -7.33
C ASN A 4 -1.87 13.06 -5.90
N PHE A 5 -2.12 11.76 -5.74
CA PHE A 5 -2.48 11.17 -4.44
C PHE A 5 -1.39 11.33 -3.37
N LEU A 6 -0.13 11.59 -3.76
CA LEU A 6 0.97 11.79 -2.82
C LEU A 6 0.77 13.01 -1.91
N ASN A 7 0.03 14.02 -2.38
CA ASN A 7 -0.25 15.24 -1.62
C ASN A 7 -1.20 14.99 -0.44
N HIS A 8 -1.86 13.83 -0.39
CA HIS A 8 -2.77 13.44 0.69
C HIS A 8 -2.13 12.52 1.74
N LEU A 9 -0.86 12.17 1.56
CA LEU A 9 -0.14 11.27 2.46
C LEU A 9 0.80 12.05 3.39
N VAL A 10 0.87 11.61 4.64
CA VAL A 10 1.82 12.09 5.64
C VAL A 10 2.81 10.98 5.95
N PHE A 11 4.10 11.26 5.75
CA PHE A 11 5.18 10.31 6.03
C PHE A 11 5.71 10.51 7.45
N SER A 12 4.95 10.02 8.44
CA SER A 12 5.29 10.09 9.86
C SER A 12 6.03 8.83 10.33
N LYS A 13 6.94 8.99 11.29
CA LYS A 13 7.62 7.86 11.96
C LYS A 13 6.70 7.11 12.94
N GLU A 14 5.61 7.75 13.38
CA GLU A 14 4.72 7.23 14.44
C GLU A 14 3.69 6.24 13.91
N LYS A 15 3.05 6.55 12.77
CA LYS A 15 1.98 5.72 12.20
C LYS A 15 1.89 5.83 10.68
N PRO A 16 1.50 4.74 9.99
CA PRO A 16 1.17 4.81 8.56
C PRO A 16 0.02 5.79 8.31
N SER A 17 0.12 6.57 7.23
CA SER A 17 -1.03 7.29 6.67
C SER A 17 -1.66 6.49 5.54
N THR A 18 -2.96 6.64 5.34
CA THR A 18 -3.67 5.99 4.23
C THR A 18 -4.55 6.97 3.49
N TYR A 19 -4.66 6.79 2.18
CA TYR A 19 -5.57 7.58 1.34
C TYR A 19 -6.26 6.66 0.34
N VAL A 20 -7.58 6.72 0.26
CA VAL A 20 -8.36 5.92 -0.68
C VAL A 20 -8.33 6.61 -2.05
N ILE A 21 -7.61 6.04 -3.00
CA ILE A 21 -7.56 6.50 -4.40
C ILE A 21 -8.88 6.19 -5.10
N LYS A 22 -9.41 4.98 -4.90
CA LYS A 22 -10.65 4.51 -5.52
C LYS A 22 -11.34 3.50 -4.62
N LYS A 23 -12.66 3.54 -4.51
CA LYS A 23 -13.44 2.50 -3.84
C LYS A 23 -14.76 2.28 -4.56
N THR A 24 -15.03 1.02 -4.85
CA THR A 24 -16.23 0.48 -5.49
C THR A 24 -16.47 -0.92 -4.90
N ASP A 25 -17.58 -1.55 -5.26
CA ASP A 25 -17.91 -2.89 -4.76
C ASP A 25 -16.95 -3.99 -5.24
N LYS A 26 -16.18 -3.72 -6.31
CA LYS A 26 -15.23 -4.67 -6.93
C LYS A 26 -13.77 -4.31 -6.65
N ILE A 27 -13.48 -3.02 -6.59
CA ILE A 27 -12.12 -2.47 -6.52
C ILE A 27 -12.05 -1.52 -5.34
N GLN A 28 -11.05 -1.69 -4.49
CA GLN A 28 -10.63 -0.65 -3.55
C GLN A 28 -9.19 -0.28 -3.93
N GLN A 29 -8.67 0.92 -3.67
CA GLN A 29 -7.29 1.25 -4.01
C GLN A 29 -6.84 2.22 -2.96
N ILE A 30 -5.81 1.85 -2.22
CA ILE A 30 -5.34 2.63 -1.08
C ILE A 30 -3.86 2.94 -1.32
N ALA A 31 -3.52 4.22 -1.18
CA ALA A 31 -2.15 4.67 -1.03
C ALA A 31 -1.78 4.62 0.45
N VAL A 32 -0.59 4.13 0.77
CA VAL A 32 -0.08 4.07 2.14
C VAL A 32 1.22 4.88 2.21
N GLY A 33 1.28 5.84 3.12
CA GLY A 33 2.48 6.62 3.43
C GLY A 33 3.16 6.04 4.66
N LEU A 34 4.42 5.63 4.51
CA LEU A 34 5.25 5.10 5.60
C LEU A 34 6.43 6.04 5.83
N GLY A 35 6.61 6.49 7.07
CA GLY A 35 7.84 7.14 7.49
C GLY A 35 8.97 6.15 7.73
N GLU A 36 10.16 6.69 7.94
CA GLU A 36 11.34 5.89 8.25
C GLU A 36 11.12 5.05 9.52
N LYS A 37 11.42 3.74 9.44
CA LYS A 37 11.24 2.76 10.53
C LYS A 37 9.78 2.49 10.94
N THR A 38 8.80 3.02 10.21
CA THR A 38 7.39 2.70 10.44
C THR A 38 7.05 1.32 9.88
N LEU A 39 6.37 0.51 10.69
CA LEU A 39 5.93 -0.83 10.33
C LEU A 39 4.44 -0.82 9.98
N LEU A 40 4.11 -1.38 8.81
CA LEU A 40 2.73 -1.76 8.51
C LEU A 40 2.50 -3.16 9.12
N LYS A 41 1.56 -3.25 10.06
CA LYS A 41 1.25 -4.53 10.74
C LYS A 41 0.84 -5.59 9.71
N LYS A 42 1.18 -6.85 10.00
CA LYS A 42 0.82 -8.02 9.18
C LYS A 42 -0.68 -8.01 8.92
N HIS A 43 -1.05 -8.04 7.65
CA HIS A 43 -2.42 -8.12 7.19
C HIS A 43 -2.58 -9.38 6.34
N ILE A 44 -3.67 -10.12 6.55
CA ILE A 44 -4.08 -11.24 5.71
C ILE A 44 -5.27 -10.75 4.89
N THR A 45 -5.13 -10.81 3.58
CA THR A 45 -6.20 -10.51 2.63
C THR A 45 -6.73 -11.83 2.05
N PRO A 46 -8.06 -12.03 1.97
CA PRO A 46 -8.65 -13.24 1.42
C PRO A 46 -8.52 -13.32 -0.12
N VAL A 47 -8.07 -12.25 -0.76
CA VAL A 47 -7.97 -12.15 -2.22
C VAL A 47 -6.57 -11.71 -2.65
N PRO A 48 -6.08 -12.17 -3.81
CA PRO A 48 -4.82 -11.70 -4.38
C PRO A 48 -4.76 -10.17 -4.45
N THR A 49 -3.66 -9.60 -3.98
CA THR A 49 -3.48 -8.16 -3.80
C THR A 49 -2.10 -7.75 -4.32
N ASN A 50 -2.02 -6.61 -4.99
CA ASN A 50 -0.80 -6.00 -5.54
C ASN A 50 -0.35 -4.82 -4.65
N LEU A 51 0.94 -4.72 -4.30
CA LEU A 51 1.48 -3.72 -3.34
C LEU A 51 2.47 -2.71 -3.97
N VAL A 52 2.13 -1.43 -4.24
CA VAL A 52 3.02 -0.52 -5.02
C VAL A 52 4.16 -0.03 -4.16
N MET A 53 5.37 0.12 -4.72
CA MET A 53 6.31 1.12 -4.21
C MET A 53 6.53 2.28 -5.18
N VAL A 54 5.88 3.41 -4.89
CA VAL A 54 5.98 4.63 -5.73
C VAL A 54 7.32 5.34 -5.51
N LYS A 55 7.78 5.39 -4.26
CA LYS A 55 8.99 6.10 -3.87
C LYS A 55 9.60 5.47 -2.62
N GLY A 56 10.92 5.41 -2.58
CA GLY A 56 11.69 4.99 -1.40
C GLY A 56 12.16 3.55 -1.45
N SER A 57 12.22 2.93 -0.28
CA SER A 57 12.61 1.54 -0.07
C SER A 57 11.80 0.96 1.08
N ILE A 58 11.45 -0.33 0.99
CA ILE A 58 10.71 -1.03 2.04
C ILE A 58 11.31 -2.42 2.24
N PHE A 59 11.32 -2.86 3.49
CA PHE A 59 11.46 -4.27 3.83
C PHE A 59 10.06 -4.87 3.91
N PHE A 60 9.81 -5.94 3.17
CA PHE A 60 8.52 -6.60 3.15
C PHE A 60 8.68 -8.10 3.40
N LYS A 61 7.75 -8.68 4.16
CA LYS A 61 7.72 -10.11 4.47
C LYS A 61 6.42 -10.73 3.96
N ILE A 62 6.52 -11.61 2.97
CA ILE A 62 5.38 -12.36 2.40
C ILE A 62 5.65 -13.83 2.66
N ASN A 63 4.66 -14.54 3.23
CA ASN A 63 4.76 -15.99 3.46
C ASN A 63 6.01 -16.46 4.21
N GLY A 64 6.59 -15.60 5.05
CA GLY A 64 7.81 -15.92 5.80
C GLY A 64 9.11 -15.52 5.10
N GLU A 65 9.06 -15.17 3.82
CA GLU A 65 10.21 -14.72 3.03
C GLU A 65 10.39 -13.20 3.14
N GLU A 66 11.63 -12.78 3.45
CA GLU A 66 12.01 -11.38 3.60
C GLU A 66 12.60 -10.85 2.29
N ASN A 67 12.00 -9.79 1.77
CA ASN A 67 12.37 -9.18 0.51
C ASN A 67 12.62 -7.68 0.70
N LEU A 68 13.73 -7.18 0.16
CA LEU A 68 14.09 -5.77 0.18
C LEU A 68 13.91 -5.17 -1.21
N PHE A 69 13.01 -4.20 -1.32
CA PHE A 69 12.74 -3.50 -2.56
C PHE A 69 13.32 -2.09 -2.52
N ARG A 70 14.07 -1.71 -3.56
CA ARG A 70 14.64 -0.36 -3.71
C ARG A 70 14.35 0.19 -5.12
N LYS A 71 13.60 1.31 -5.16
CA LYS A 71 13.24 2.17 -6.31
C LYS A 71 12.45 1.56 -7.49
N GLU A 72 11.46 2.37 -7.90
CA GLU A 72 10.63 2.33 -9.12
C GLU A 72 9.99 0.98 -9.46
N ILE A 73 9.01 0.56 -8.64
CA ILE A 73 8.06 -0.48 -9.05
C ILE A 73 6.63 -0.07 -8.66
N LEU A 74 5.77 0.13 -9.67
CA LEU A 74 4.34 0.44 -9.54
C LEU A 74 3.52 -0.81 -9.15
N LEU A 75 2.68 -0.81 -8.10
CA LEU A 75 1.70 -1.89 -7.82
C LEU A 75 0.37 -1.45 -7.12
N ILE A 76 -0.58 -0.88 -7.86
CA ILE A 76 -1.81 -0.35 -7.25
C ILE A 76 -2.72 -1.53 -6.87
N SER A 77 -3.21 -1.65 -5.63
CA SER A 77 -4.48 -2.38 -5.37
C SER A 77 -5.10 -2.17 -3.98
N LEU A 78 -6.41 -2.36 -3.96
CA LEU A 78 -7.17 -3.43 -3.31
C LEU A 78 -8.14 -4.05 -4.35
N TRP A 79 -8.46 -5.33 -4.24
CA TRP A 79 -9.70 -5.87 -4.82
C TRP A 79 -10.53 -6.35 -3.63
N ILE A 80 -11.83 -6.13 -3.66
CA ILE A 80 -12.76 -6.86 -2.80
C ILE A 80 -13.64 -7.62 -3.77
N GLN A 81 -13.54 -8.95 -3.79
CA GLN A 81 -14.65 -9.76 -4.25
C GLN A 81 -15.41 -10.25 -3.03
N ASN A 82 -16.59 -9.67 -2.86
CA ASN A 82 -17.62 -10.19 -1.99
C ASN A 82 -18.26 -11.37 -2.73
N THR A 83 -17.83 -12.59 -2.46
CA THR A 83 -18.64 -13.78 -2.77
C THR A 83 -19.60 -13.99 -1.61
N ARG A 84 -20.89 -13.90 -1.96
CA ARG A 84 -22.11 -14.05 -1.15
C ARG A 84 -21.97 -14.84 0.15
#